data_AF-A0A6C0J0W4-F1
#
_entry.id   AF-A0A6C0J0W4-F1
#
_cell.length_a   1.000
_cell.length_b   1.000
_cell.length_c   1.000
_cell.angle_alpha   90.00
_cell.angle_beta   90.00
_cell.angle_gamma   90.00
#
_symmetry.space_group_name_H-M   'P 1'
#
loop_
_entity.id
_entity.type
_entity.pdbx_description
1 polymer ?
#
loop_
_entity_poly.entity_id
_entity_poly.type
_entity_poly.pdbx_seq_one_letter_code
_entity_poly.pdbx_strand_id
1 'polypeptide(L)'
;MSFTLTSMTPLTRNVRTRVFTDPEQYDTEINAARGFSKSSTTRRRPPMTQVMEDFSDLNEASQLINHVTEREVIEAQNFWAQSIVDISNSFLSGGDYVSLAGERAGDLYGYDHSNVLFKPTKAAEQQFRPTANDAMSYFVGHDAVISGFKEDQGFAINAKKGFSRVIFNNHQIDCHGEVAHAMGTYEFTCATTGEISEVEYTFGYKRNDDGKVRICLHHSSVPYASGNKTSHVERKETSQVKRKIVFDPAQADPEANQRHQVATASW
;
A
#
# COMPACT_ATOMS: atom_id res chain seq x y z
N MET A 1 13.86 51.91 5.42
CA MET A 1 14.29 50.66 4.76
C MET A 1 14.49 49.63 5.88
N SER A 2 13.52 48.77 6.21
CA SER A 2 13.06 47.56 5.50
C SER A 2 14.21 46.55 5.30
N PHE A 3 14.15 45.28 5.70
CA PHE A 3 13.03 44.35 5.91
C PHE A 3 13.34 43.30 6.99
N THR A 4 12.33 42.92 7.77
CA THR A 4 12.27 41.67 8.55
C THR A 4 11.76 40.53 7.66
N LEU A 5 12.49 39.40 7.60
CA LEU A 5 12.00 38.16 6.99
C LEU A 5 11.26 37.32 8.04
N THR A 6 9.94 37.32 7.98
CA THR A 6 9.11 36.35 8.69
C THR A 6 8.94 35.13 7.79
N SER A 7 9.58 34.02 8.16
CA SER A 7 9.35 32.71 7.55
C SER A 7 7.96 32.21 7.93
N MET A 8 7.03 32.19 6.97
CA MET A 8 5.72 31.56 7.15
C MET A 8 5.81 30.07 6.80
N THR A 9 5.84 29.22 7.81
CA THR A 9 5.56 27.78 7.69
C THR A 9 4.11 27.58 7.23
N PRO A 10 3.82 26.78 6.18
CA PRO A 10 2.45 26.45 5.84
C PRO A 10 1.88 25.51 6.92
N LEU A 11 0.83 25.96 7.62
CA LEU A 11 0.02 25.09 8.48
C LEU A 11 -0.59 23.97 7.61
N THR A 12 -0.17 22.73 7.82
CA THR A 12 -0.87 21.54 7.35
C THR A 12 -2.27 21.53 7.96
N ARG A 13 -3.28 21.78 7.14
CA ARG A 13 -4.68 21.79 7.55
C ARG A 13 -5.12 20.34 7.80
N ASN A 14 -5.19 19.94 9.07
CA ASN A 14 -5.87 18.70 9.48
C ASN A 14 -7.35 18.81 9.10
N VAL A 15 -7.76 18.13 8.03
CA VAL A 15 -9.15 18.08 7.60
C VAL A 15 -9.86 17.02 8.42
N ARG A 16 -10.49 17.43 9.53
CA ARG A 16 -11.43 16.60 10.29
C ARG A 16 -12.84 16.84 9.73
N THR A 17 -13.13 16.35 8.52
CA THR A 17 -14.50 16.38 8.01
C THR A 17 -15.29 15.25 8.67
N ARG A 18 -15.97 15.55 9.79
CA ARG A 18 -17.05 14.66 10.24
C ARG A 18 -18.21 14.86 9.25
N VAL A 19 -18.45 13.88 8.39
CA VAL A 19 -19.69 13.81 7.62
C VAL A 19 -20.79 13.42 8.61
N PHE A 20 -21.64 14.38 8.96
CA PHE A 20 -22.86 14.12 9.72
C PHE A 20 -23.98 13.96 8.69
N THR A 21 -24.45 12.75 8.44
CA THR A 21 -25.68 12.53 7.66
C THR A 21 -26.84 12.48 8.63
N ASP A 22 -27.52 13.61 8.80
CA ASP A 22 -28.88 13.64 9.30
C ASP A 22 -29.82 13.17 8.17
N PRO A 23 -30.57 12.06 8.32
CA PRO A 23 -31.49 11.57 7.29
C PRO A 23 -32.58 12.59 6.91
N GLU A 24 -32.91 13.55 7.77
CA GLU A 24 -33.92 14.58 7.49
C GLU A 24 -33.38 15.78 6.69
N GLN A 25 -32.07 15.87 6.49
CA GLN A 25 -31.42 17.01 5.82
C GLN A 25 -30.73 16.64 4.50
N TYR A 26 -31.10 15.49 3.90
CA TYR A 26 -30.58 15.05 2.61
C TYR A 26 -31.26 15.80 1.46
N ASP A 27 -30.82 17.04 1.22
CA ASP A 27 -31.27 17.82 0.08
C ASP A 27 -30.55 17.33 -1.20
N THR A 28 -31.30 16.66 -2.08
CA THR A 28 -30.82 16.14 -3.35
C THR A 28 -30.38 17.24 -4.32
N GLU A 29 -30.87 18.48 -4.15
CA GLU A 29 -30.56 19.59 -5.06
C GLU A 29 -29.20 20.23 -4.75
N ILE A 30 -28.81 20.30 -3.46
CA ILE A 30 -27.51 20.90 -3.06
C ILE A 30 -26.32 19.99 -3.45
N ASN A 31 -26.50 18.67 -3.45
CA ASN A 31 -25.41 17.74 -3.78
C ASN A 31 -25.20 17.56 -5.31
N ALA A 32 -26.22 17.83 -6.13
CA ALA A 32 -26.08 17.88 -7.59
C ALA A 32 -25.33 19.14 -8.08
N ALA A 33 -25.35 20.22 -7.29
CA ALA A 33 -24.69 21.50 -7.61
C ALA A 33 -23.16 21.51 -7.42
N ARG A 34 -22.53 20.40 -7.01
CA ARG A 34 -21.04 20.26 -6.96
C ARG A 34 -20.42 19.83 -8.30
N GLY A 35 -21.17 19.94 -9.39
CA GLY A 35 -20.62 19.88 -10.74
C GLY A 35 -19.89 21.18 -11.10
N PHE A 36 -18.56 21.20 -10.91
CA PHE A 36 -17.75 22.28 -11.49
C PHE A 36 -17.63 22.10 -13.00
N SER A 37 -18.59 22.68 -13.73
CA SER A 37 -18.40 23.14 -15.11
C SER A 37 -17.38 24.29 -15.11
N LYS A 38 -16.38 24.24 -16.00
CA LYS A 38 -15.56 25.41 -16.35
C LYS A 38 -15.99 25.95 -17.71
N SER A 39 -16.13 27.28 -17.74
CA SER A 39 -16.51 28.11 -18.88
C SER A 39 -15.47 28.05 -20.01
N SER A 40 -15.97 27.89 -21.24
CA SER A 40 -15.24 28.07 -22.49
C SER A 40 -15.21 29.55 -22.86
N THR A 41 -14.01 30.15 -22.89
CA THR A 41 -13.78 31.45 -23.54
C THR A 41 -12.93 31.24 -24.79
N THR A 42 -13.56 31.44 -25.95
CA THR A 42 -12.94 31.37 -27.27
C THR A 42 -12.03 32.57 -27.49
N ARG A 43 -10.73 32.34 -27.74
CA ARG A 43 -9.85 33.33 -28.38
C ARG A 43 -9.03 32.65 -29.47
N ARG A 44 -9.28 33.04 -30.71
CA ARG A 44 -8.60 32.52 -31.90
C ARG A 44 -7.10 32.87 -31.87
N ARG A 45 -6.24 31.87 -32.10
CA ARG A 45 -4.79 31.99 -32.40
C ARG A 45 -4.40 30.96 -33.49
N PRO A 46 -3.33 31.21 -34.27
CA PRO A 46 -3.04 30.54 -35.56
C PRO A 46 -2.38 29.16 -35.37
N PRO A 47 -2.13 28.37 -36.43
CA PRO A 47 -2.08 26.91 -36.33
C PRO A 47 -0.80 26.42 -35.66
N MET A 48 -1.00 25.63 -34.61
CA MET A 48 -0.01 25.12 -33.66
C MET A 48 0.02 23.59 -33.71
N THR A 49 -0.24 22.98 -34.86
CA THR A 49 -0.51 21.53 -34.94
C THR A 49 0.75 20.69 -34.74
N GLN A 50 1.90 21.09 -35.30
CA GLN A 50 3.09 20.25 -35.25
C GLN A 50 3.91 20.35 -33.95
N VAL A 51 3.79 21.48 -33.24
CA VAL A 51 4.47 21.67 -31.94
C VAL A 51 3.62 21.09 -30.79
N MET A 52 2.29 21.12 -30.90
CA MET A 52 1.41 20.52 -29.88
C MET A 52 1.48 19.00 -29.83
N GLU A 53 1.68 18.33 -30.97
CA GLU A 53 1.85 16.87 -31.06
C GLU A 53 3.16 16.41 -30.39
N ASP A 54 4.28 17.10 -30.64
CA ASP A 54 5.56 16.77 -29.99
C ASP A 54 5.54 17.02 -28.45
N PHE A 55 4.79 18.03 -27.97
CA PHE A 55 4.64 18.27 -26.52
C PHE A 55 3.59 17.36 -25.86
N SER A 56 2.58 16.88 -26.58
CA SER A 56 1.61 15.91 -26.04
C SER A 56 2.25 14.55 -25.82
N ASP A 57 3.09 14.10 -26.76
CA ASP A 57 3.74 12.79 -26.68
C ASP A 57 4.77 12.73 -25.55
N LEU A 58 5.47 13.84 -25.29
CA LEU A 58 6.37 13.97 -24.13
C LEU A 58 5.61 14.04 -22.79
N ASN A 59 4.42 14.64 -22.77
CA ASN A 59 3.59 14.72 -21.56
C ASN A 59 2.91 13.37 -21.25
N GLU A 60 2.45 12.64 -22.26
CA GLU A 60 1.94 11.27 -22.09
C GLU A 60 3.04 10.30 -21.69
N ALA A 61 4.21 10.34 -22.35
CA ALA A 61 5.36 9.55 -21.95
C ALA A 61 5.79 9.88 -20.52
N SER A 62 5.88 11.16 -20.15
CA SER A 62 6.20 11.63 -18.79
C SER A 62 5.16 11.20 -17.75
N GLN A 63 3.87 11.17 -18.09
CA GLN A 63 2.83 10.67 -17.20
C GLN A 63 2.93 9.17 -17.00
N LEU A 64 3.23 8.40 -18.05
CA LEU A 64 3.43 6.95 -17.97
C LEU A 64 4.63 6.56 -17.09
N ILE A 65 5.67 7.41 -16.96
CA ILE A 65 6.81 7.17 -16.04
C ILE A 65 6.38 7.31 -14.58
N ASN A 66 5.37 8.14 -14.30
CA ASN A 66 4.91 8.36 -12.93
C ASN A 66 3.88 7.31 -12.47
N HIS A 67 3.43 6.44 -13.36
CA HIS A 67 2.45 5.42 -13.01
C HIS A 67 3.05 4.35 -12.11
N VAL A 68 2.31 3.99 -11.05
CA VAL A 68 2.61 2.80 -10.26
C VAL A 68 2.12 1.59 -11.04
N THR A 69 3.00 0.60 -11.18
CA THR A 69 2.67 -0.66 -11.87
C THR A 69 2.34 -1.77 -10.86
N GLU A 70 1.55 -2.76 -11.29
CA GLU A 70 1.26 -3.95 -10.48
C GLU A 70 2.55 -4.67 -10.05
N ARG A 71 3.56 -4.71 -10.92
CA ARG A 71 4.86 -5.29 -10.62
C ARG A 71 5.54 -4.59 -9.44
N GLU A 72 5.54 -3.27 -9.41
CA GLU A 72 6.14 -2.51 -8.29
C GLU A 72 5.36 -2.71 -6.99
N VAL A 73 4.04 -2.85 -7.06
CA VAL A 73 3.23 -3.23 -5.90
C VAL A 73 3.64 -4.59 -5.36
N ILE A 74 3.79 -5.60 -6.23
CA ILE A 74 4.22 -6.95 -5.84
C ILE A 74 5.66 -6.93 -5.28
N GLU A 75 6.58 -6.18 -5.90
CA GLU A 75 7.95 -6.00 -5.41
C GLU A 75 7.95 -5.37 -4.01
N ALA A 76 7.13 -4.33 -3.77
CA ALA A 76 6.98 -3.72 -2.45
C ALA A 76 6.37 -4.66 -1.42
N GLN A 77 5.37 -5.48 -1.79
CA GLN A 77 4.78 -6.50 -0.91
C GLN A 77 5.78 -7.59 -0.53
N ASN A 78 6.55 -8.09 -1.51
CA ASN A 78 7.61 -9.07 -1.26
C ASN A 78 8.69 -8.52 -0.35
N PHE A 79 9.12 -7.27 -0.58
CA PHE A 79 10.09 -6.61 0.28
C PHE A 79 9.56 -6.37 1.69
N TRP A 80 8.27 -6.02 1.83
CA TRP A 80 7.62 -5.90 3.14
C TRP A 80 7.58 -7.25 3.88
N ALA A 81 7.16 -8.33 3.21
CA ALA A 81 7.12 -9.67 3.77
C ALA A 81 8.52 -10.15 4.22
N GLN A 82 9.53 -9.96 3.36
CA GLN A 82 10.92 -10.28 3.68
C GLN A 82 11.43 -9.45 4.87
N SER A 83 11.11 -8.16 4.92
CA SER A 83 11.52 -7.27 6.02
C SER A 83 11.00 -7.76 7.37
N ILE A 84 9.74 -8.21 7.45
CA ILE A 84 9.19 -8.77 8.69
C ILE A 84 9.97 -10.02 9.15
N VAL A 85 10.28 -10.92 8.21
CA VAL A 85 11.06 -12.14 8.52
C VAL A 85 12.50 -11.80 8.92
N ASP A 86 13.16 -10.86 8.23
CA ASP A 86 14.51 -10.42 8.55
C ASP A 86 14.58 -9.77 9.94
N ILE A 87 13.64 -8.89 10.26
CA ILE A 87 13.54 -8.24 11.59
C ILE A 87 13.29 -9.29 12.68
N SER A 88 12.39 -10.24 12.43
CA SER A 88 12.15 -11.38 13.32
C SER A 88 13.43 -12.18 13.57
N ASN A 89 14.15 -12.54 12.52
CA ASN A 89 15.39 -13.32 12.62
C ASN A 89 16.49 -12.54 13.35
N SER A 90 16.64 -11.25 13.05
CA SER A 90 17.57 -10.36 13.76
C SER A 90 17.26 -10.34 15.26
N PHE A 91 16.00 -10.15 15.63
CA PHE A 91 15.56 -10.16 17.03
C PHE A 91 15.88 -11.49 17.72
N LEU A 92 15.50 -12.62 17.11
CA LEU A 92 15.70 -13.96 17.68
C LEU A 92 17.19 -14.34 17.80
N SER A 93 18.04 -13.80 16.92
CA SER A 93 19.49 -14.02 16.95
C SER A 93 20.23 -13.05 17.88
N GLY A 94 19.52 -12.14 18.55
CA GLY A 94 20.12 -11.11 19.41
C GLY A 94 20.80 -9.96 18.65
N GLY A 95 20.45 -9.76 17.38
CA GLY A 95 20.94 -8.66 16.54
C GLY A 95 20.20 -7.34 16.77
N ASP A 96 20.63 -6.30 16.05
CA ASP A 96 19.99 -4.98 16.08
C ASP A 96 18.78 -4.93 15.14
N TYR A 97 17.68 -5.51 15.61
CA TYR A 97 16.41 -5.53 14.89
C TYR A 97 15.74 -4.14 14.80
N VAL A 98 16.08 -3.21 15.70
CA VAL A 98 15.46 -1.87 15.75
C VAL A 98 16.00 -1.01 14.63
N SER A 99 17.33 -0.96 14.47
CA SER A 99 17.95 -0.25 13.35
C SER A 99 17.54 -0.84 12.01
N LEU A 100 17.52 -2.18 11.89
CA LEU A 100 17.06 -2.85 10.68
C LEU A 100 15.60 -2.48 10.35
N ALA A 101 14.71 -2.50 11.35
CA ALA A 101 13.32 -2.09 11.14
C ALA A 101 13.20 -0.62 10.69
N GLY A 102 14.03 0.27 11.24
CA GLY A 102 14.09 1.68 10.82
C GLY A 102 14.50 1.85 9.35
N GLU A 103 15.54 1.12 8.92
CA GLU A 103 15.98 1.10 7.52
C GLU A 103 14.86 0.60 6.60
N ARG A 104 14.29 -0.58 6.90
CA ARG A 104 13.20 -1.17 6.11
C ARG A 104 11.99 -0.25 6.04
N ALA A 105 11.61 0.38 7.16
CA ALA A 105 10.49 1.31 7.22
C ALA A 105 10.73 2.55 6.34
N GLY A 106 11.94 3.10 6.30
CA GLY A 106 12.29 4.25 5.46
C GLY A 106 12.22 3.96 3.96
N ASP A 107 12.51 2.73 3.54
CA ASP A 107 12.34 2.33 2.15
C ASP A 107 10.89 1.96 1.79
N LEU A 108 10.15 1.37 2.73
CA LEU A 108 8.79 0.87 2.49
C LEU A 108 7.70 1.92 2.63
N TYR A 109 7.81 2.86 3.57
CA TYR A 109 6.74 3.79 3.91
C TYR A 109 7.05 5.20 3.45
N GLY A 110 6.03 5.88 2.93
CA GLY A 110 6.15 7.25 2.44
C GLY A 110 6.31 8.32 3.51
N TYR A 111 6.66 7.99 4.76
CA TYR A 111 6.93 9.01 5.77
C TYR A 111 8.03 9.95 5.25
N ASP A 112 7.88 11.26 5.50
CA ASP A 112 8.72 12.34 4.96
C ASP A 112 8.68 12.55 3.43
N HIS A 113 7.95 11.70 2.68
CA HIS A 113 7.74 11.84 1.23
C HIS A 113 6.28 12.14 0.86
N SER A 114 5.32 11.61 1.61
CA SER A 114 3.88 11.81 1.44
C SER A 114 3.13 11.56 2.74
N ASN A 115 1.82 11.86 2.77
CA ASN A 115 0.99 11.50 3.92
C ASN A 115 0.80 9.98 3.97
N VAL A 116 0.99 9.40 5.15
CA VAL A 116 0.78 7.96 5.39
C VAL A 116 -0.44 7.74 6.29
N LEU A 117 -1.41 6.98 5.78
CA LEU A 117 -2.61 6.57 6.51
C LEU A 117 -2.40 5.17 7.08
N PHE A 118 -1.97 5.05 8.32
CA PHE A 118 -1.66 3.75 8.93
C PHE A 118 -2.59 3.41 10.09
N LYS A 119 -3.44 2.38 9.89
CA LYS A 119 -4.21 1.69 10.93
C LYS A 119 -3.73 0.24 11.08
N PRO A 120 -2.94 -0.09 12.11
CA PRO A 120 -2.47 -1.46 12.35
C PRO A 120 -3.56 -2.42 12.84
N THR A 121 -3.23 -3.72 12.81
CA THR A 121 -4.11 -4.83 13.16
C THR A 121 -4.48 -4.88 14.65
N LYS A 122 -3.50 -4.63 15.54
CA LYS A 122 -3.60 -4.86 16.99
C LYS A 122 -3.44 -3.57 17.80
N ALA A 123 -4.18 -2.53 17.44
CA ALA A 123 -4.20 -1.27 18.19
C ALA A 123 -5.63 -0.86 18.54
N ALA A 124 -5.89 -0.77 19.84
CA ALA A 124 -7.21 -0.54 20.42
C ALA A 124 -7.32 0.86 21.04
N GLU A 125 -6.29 1.30 21.77
CA GLU A 125 -6.30 2.59 22.48
C GLU A 125 -5.91 3.75 21.55
N GLN A 126 -4.76 3.63 20.89
CA GLN A 126 -4.31 4.55 19.86
C GLN A 126 -4.45 3.85 18.52
N GLN A 127 -5.50 4.15 17.75
CA GLN A 127 -5.83 3.31 16.58
C GLN A 127 -4.97 3.58 15.34
N PHE A 128 -4.28 4.72 15.29
CA PHE A 128 -3.56 5.18 14.10
C PHE A 128 -2.08 5.42 14.39
N ARG A 129 -1.24 5.36 13.35
CA ARG A 129 0.20 5.65 13.40
C ARG A 129 0.54 6.81 12.45
N PRO A 130 0.26 8.06 12.85
CA PRO A 130 0.42 9.21 11.96
C PRO A 130 1.88 9.56 11.66
N THR A 131 2.84 9.14 12.48
CA THR A 131 4.27 9.42 12.29
C THR A 131 5.10 8.15 12.11
N ALA A 132 6.31 8.28 11.56
CA ALA A 132 7.27 7.19 11.46
C ALA A 132 7.63 6.61 12.83
N ASN A 133 7.78 7.45 13.86
CA ASN A 133 8.07 7.01 15.23
C ASN A 133 6.93 6.15 15.80
N ASP A 134 5.68 6.53 15.54
CA ASP A 134 4.51 5.74 15.94
C ASP A 134 4.50 4.39 15.21
N ALA A 135 4.77 4.37 13.90
CA ALA A 135 4.88 3.13 13.13
C ALA A 135 5.99 2.21 13.68
N MET A 136 7.13 2.78 14.04
CA MET A 136 8.23 2.04 14.68
C MET A 136 7.79 1.44 16.01
N SER A 137 7.09 2.20 16.87
CA SER A 137 6.53 1.67 18.12
C SER A 137 5.71 0.41 17.86
N TYR A 138 4.85 0.42 16.84
CA TYR A 138 4.05 -0.74 16.46
C TYR A 138 4.91 -1.93 16.01
N PHE A 139 5.90 -1.71 15.16
CA PHE A 139 6.70 -2.81 14.59
C PHE A 139 7.68 -3.44 15.57
N VAL A 140 8.44 -2.64 16.30
CA VAL A 140 9.52 -3.13 17.17
C VAL A 140 9.15 -3.19 18.65
N GLY A 141 8.02 -2.58 19.01
CA GLY A 141 7.50 -2.55 20.38
C GLY A 141 7.88 -1.26 21.12
N HIS A 142 7.08 -0.92 22.12
CA HIS A 142 7.21 0.34 22.83
C HIS A 142 8.52 0.50 23.58
N ASP A 143 9.09 -0.59 24.11
CA ASP A 143 10.34 -0.58 24.86
C ASP A 143 11.55 -0.17 23.99
N ALA A 144 11.43 -0.36 22.67
CA ALA A 144 12.49 -0.05 21.70
C ALA A 144 12.42 1.40 21.17
N VAL A 145 11.35 2.15 21.49
CA VAL A 145 11.08 3.46 20.89
C VAL A 145 10.80 4.49 21.96
N ILE A 146 11.47 5.64 21.87
CA ILE A 146 11.21 6.77 22.77
C ILE A 146 9.76 7.22 22.56
N SER A 147 9.00 7.26 23.66
CA SER A 147 7.57 7.59 23.66
C SER A 147 6.69 6.61 22.86
N GLY A 148 7.10 5.35 22.73
CA GLY A 148 6.26 4.30 22.13
C GLY A 148 4.94 4.09 22.89
N PHE A 149 3.91 3.63 22.18
CA PHE A 149 2.61 3.34 22.77
C PHE A 149 2.66 2.04 23.57
N LYS A 150 2.28 2.08 24.84
CA LYS A 150 2.34 0.93 25.75
C LYS A 150 1.62 -0.33 25.26
N GLU A 151 0.60 -0.19 24.41
CA GLU A 151 -0.11 -1.33 23.81
C GLU A 151 0.73 -2.08 22.75
N ASP A 152 1.76 -1.44 22.19
CA ASP A 152 2.57 -1.99 21.11
C ASP A 152 3.62 -2.96 21.65
N GLN A 153 3.38 -4.26 21.46
CA GLN A 153 4.28 -5.34 21.90
C GLN A 153 5.33 -5.72 20.83
N GLY A 154 5.38 -4.99 19.72
CA GLY A 154 6.24 -5.28 18.57
C GLY A 154 5.62 -6.34 17.66
N PHE A 155 4.99 -5.85 16.59
CA PHE A 155 4.39 -6.70 15.56
C PHE A 155 5.44 -7.49 14.78
N ALA A 156 6.50 -6.85 14.31
CA ALA A 156 7.53 -7.50 13.49
C ALA A 156 8.32 -8.56 14.25
N ILE A 157 8.31 -8.51 15.59
CA ILE A 157 8.89 -9.53 16.47
C ILE A 157 7.84 -10.49 17.05
N ASN A 158 6.57 -10.37 16.63
CA ASN A 158 5.43 -11.17 17.09
C ASN A 158 5.40 -11.34 18.62
N ALA A 159 5.48 -10.24 19.37
CA ALA A 159 5.60 -10.27 20.84
C ALA A 159 6.71 -11.24 21.32
N LYS A 160 7.92 -11.08 20.75
CA LYS A 160 9.15 -11.84 21.01
C LYS A 160 9.20 -13.26 20.43
N LYS A 161 8.18 -13.72 19.70
CA LYS A 161 8.14 -15.05 19.07
C LYS A 161 8.70 -15.09 17.65
N GLY A 162 8.76 -13.95 16.97
CA GLY A 162 9.11 -13.82 15.55
C GLY A 162 8.13 -14.48 14.57
N PHE A 163 8.36 -14.20 13.29
CA PHE A 163 7.74 -14.81 12.13
C PHE A 163 8.79 -15.44 11.23
N SER A 164 8.56 -16.69 10.82
CA SER A 164 9.46 -17.41 9.91
C SER A 164 9.04 -17.24 8.44
N ARG A 165 7.80 -16.83 8.20
CA ARG A 165 7.25 -16.64 6.85
C ARG A 165 6.06 -15.69 6.87
N VAL A 166 5.98 -14.86 5.83
CA VAL A 166 4.85 -13.98 5.53
C VAL A 166 4.46 -14.18 4.07
N ILE A 167 3.18 -14.40 3.77
CA ILE A 167 2.70 -14.63 2.40
C ILE A 167 1.54 -13.68 2.12
N PHE A 168 1.66 -12.88 1.06
CA PHE A 168 0.56 -12.06 0.53
C PHE A 168 -0.31 -12.87 -0.43
N ASN A 169 -1.62 -12.76 -0.27
CA ASN A 169 -2.65 -13.28 -1.16
C ASN A 169 -3.52 -12.10 -1.63
N ASN A 170 -3.14 -11.49 -2.75
CA ASN A 170 -3.92 -10.40 -3.33
C ASN A 170 -5.29 -10.90 -3.79
N HIS A 171 -6.36 -10.26 -3.32
CA HIS A 171 -7.67 -10.32 -3.95
C HIS A 171 -7.64 -9.52 -5.26
N GLN A 172 -7.09 -8.30 -5.20
CA GLN A 172 -6.91 -7.44 -6.37
C GLN A 172 -5.82 -6.39 -6.10
N ILE A 173 -5.13 -6.00 -7.18
CA ILE A 173 -4.33 -4.78 -7.27
C ILE A 173 -4.98 -3.92 -8.37
N ASP A 174 -5.20 -2.64 -8.07
CA ASP A 174 -5.75 -1.68 -9.02
C ASP A 174 -4.86 -0.43 -9.07
N CYS A 175 -4.47 -0.03 -10.28
CA CYS A 175 -3.48 1.03 -10.50
C CYS A 175 -4.15 2.27 -11.10
N HIS A 176 -3.99 3.41 -10.45
CA HIS A 176 -4.59 4.71 -10.81
C HIS A 176 -3.50 5.78 -10.94
N GLY A 177 -2.77 5.74 -12.06
CA GLY A 177 -1.66 6.68 -12.28
C GLY A 177 -0.61 6.55 -11.18
N GLU A 178 -0.34 7.63 -10.45
CA GLU A 178 0.71 7.68 -9.42
C GLU A 178 0.39 6.91 -8.13
N VAL A 179 -0.82 6.35 -8.00
CA VAL A 179 -1.27 5.60 -6.83
C VAL A 179 -1.81 4.24 -7.26
N ALA A 180 -1.53 3.20 -6.49
CA ALA A 180 -2.18 1.89 -6.62
C ALA A 180 -2.79 1.46 -5.29
N HIS A 181 -3.90 0.74 -5.35
CA HIS A 181 -4.53 0.10 -4.19
C HIS A 181 -4.39 -1.42 -4.31
N ALA A 182 -4.11 -2.08 -3.19
CA ALA A 182 -4.09 -3.53 -3.11
C ALA A 182 -4.92 -3.97 -1.91
N MET A 183 -5.77 -4.98 -2.13
CA MET A 183 -6.57 -5.61 -1.08
C MET A 183 -6.39 -7.11 -1.13
N GLY A 184 -6.46 -7.75 0.03
CA GLY A 184 -6.29 -9.18 0.12
C GLY A 184 -6.12 -9.65 1.55
N THR A 185 -5.58 -10.85 1.69
CA THR A 185 -5.18 -11.42 2.97
C THR A 185 -3.69 -11.72 2.96
N TYR A 186 -3.11 -11.80 4.13
CA TYR A 186 -1.75 -12.29 4.32
C TYR A 186 -1.65 -13.21 5.52
N GLU A 187 -0.79 -14.20 5.37
CA GLU A 187 -0.58 -15.26 6.35
C GLU A 187 0.78 -15.06 7.02
N PHE A 188 0.80 -15.16 8.34
CA PHE A 188 1.99 -15.04 9.16
C PHE A 188 2.25 -16.37 9.87
N THR A 189 3.40 -16.99 9.61
CA THR A 189 3.82 -18.22 10.30
C THR A 189 4.69 -17.87 11.50
N CYS A 190 4.24 -18.21 12.70
CA CYS A 190 5.00 -18.01 13.95
C CYS A 190 6.31 -18.82 13.92
N ALA A 191 7.44 -18.17 14.16
CA ALA A 191 8.75 -18.83 14.08
C ALA A 191 8.97 -19.88 15.19
N THR A 192 8.32 -19.72 16.34
CA THR A 192 8.48 -20.63 17.50
C THR A 192 7.46 -21.76 17.56
N THR A 193 6.24 -21.53 17.07
CA THR A 193 5.14 -22.53 17.16
C THR A 193 4.73 -23.13 15.83
N GLY A 194 5.07 -22.49 14.71
CA GLY A 194 4.58 -22.87 13.37
C GLY A 194 3.11 -22.53 13.11
N GLU A 195 2.41 -21.93 14.10
CA GLU A 195 1.02 -21.49 13.96
C GLU A 195 0.89 -20.42 12.87
N ILE A 196 -0.17 -20.49 12.07
CA ILE A 196 -0.45 -19.54 10.99
C ILE A 196 -1.60 -18.64 11.43
N SER A 197 -1.37 -17.32 11.39
CA SER A 197 -2.40 -16.31 11.58
C SER A 197 -2.74 -15.65 10.24
N GLU A 198 -4.03 -15.56 9.92
CA GLU A 198 -4.52 -14.82 8.74
C GLU A 198 -4.98 -13.41 9.17
N VAL A 199 -4.66 -12.42 8.34
CA VAL A 199 -5.05 -11.03 8.54
C VAL A 199 -5.52 -10.46 7.20
N GLU A 200 -6.49 -9.56 7.21
CA GLU A 200 -6.96 -8.83 6.03
C GLU A 200 -6.20 -7.51 5.90
N TYR A 201 -5.92 -7.08 4.68
CA TYR A 201 -5.25 -5.81 4.44
C TYR A 201 -5.92 -4.95 3.36
N THR A 202 -5.64 -3.66 3.47
CA THR A 202 -5.74 -2.69 2.38
C THR A 202 -4.48 -1.86 2.38
N PHE A 203 -3.69 -1.96 1.31
CA PHE A 203 -2.53 -1.12 1.09
C PHE A 203 -2.82 -0.11 -0.02
N GLY A 204 -2.26 1.09 0.13
CA GLY A 204 -2.11 2.04 -0.96
C GLY A 204 -0.63 2.33 -1.14
N TYR A 205 -0.20 2.35 -2.39
CA TYR A 205 1.16 2.62 -2.82
C TYR A 205 1.15 3.89 -3.64
N LYS A 206 2.13 4.76 -3.42
CA LYS A 206 2.29 6.00 -4.16
C LYS A 206 3.71 6.11 -4.68
N ARG A 207 3.87 6.51 -5.94
CA ARG A 207 5.17 6.96 -6.45
C ARG A 207 5.49 8.33 -5.86
N ASN A 208 6.65 8.45 -5.22
CA ASN A 208 7.12 9.70 -4.62
C ASN A 208 8.07 10.42 -5.58
N ASP A 209 8.41 11.67 -5.27
CA ASP A 209 9.22 12.55 -6.12
C ASP A 209 10.63 12.01 -6.40
N ASP A 210 11.13 11.10 -5.55
CA ASP A 210 12.39 10.38 -5.75
C ASP A 210 12.28 9.15 -6.68
N GLY A 211 11.11 8.95 -7.29
CA GLY A 211 10.79 7.87 -8.20
C GLY A 211 10.46 6.54 -7.52
N LYS A 212 10.58 6.42 -6.19
CA LYS A 212 10.31 5.17 -5.47
C LYS A 212 8.83 5.04 -5.11
N VAL A 213 8.30 3.83 -5.31
CA VAL A 213 6.96 3.43 -4.88
C VAL A 213 7.00 3.06 -3.40
N ARG A 214 6.21 3.75 -2.57
CA ARG A 214 6.13 3.50 -1.13
C ARG A 214 4.69 3.41 -0.65
N ILE A 215 4.50 2.79 0.50
CA ILE A 215 3.20 2.67 1.18
C ILE A 215 2.76 4.04 1.68
N CYS A 216 1.61 4.51 1.22
CA CYS A 216 0.92 5.72 1.68
C CYS A 216 -0.41 5.41 2.41
N LEU A 217 -0.88 4.16 2.34
CA LEU A 217 -2.03 3.66 3.09
C LEU A 217 -1.72 2.24 3.55
N HIS A 218 -1.94 1.96 4.82
CA HIS A 218 -1.87 0.62 5.39
C HIS A 218 -3.02 0.48 6.37
N HIS A 219 -4.02 -0.30 6.01
CA HIS A 219 -5.03 -0.78 6.94
C HIS A 219 -4.85 -2.29 7.10
N SER A 220 -4.88 -2.79 8.33
CA SER A 220 -5.00 -4.22 8.56
C SER A 220 -5.91 -4.55 9.72
N SER A 221 -6.56 -5.72 9.63
CA SER A 221 -7.56 -6.19 10.59
C SER A 221 -7.57 -7.72 10.67
N VAL A 222 -7.85 -8.23 11.86
CA VAL A 222 -8.22 -9.64 12.00
C VAL A 222 -9.58 -9.85 11.30
N PRO A 223 -9.78 -10.95 10.56
CA PRO A 223 -11.05 -11.24 9.93
C PRO A 223 -12.22 -11.17 10.92
N TYR A 224 -13.37 -10.68 10.46
CA TYR A 224 -14.55 -10.58 11.30
C TYR A 224 -15.00 -11.97 11.81
N ALA A 225 -14.99 -12.13 13.13
CA ALA A 225 -15.53 -13.30 13.79
C ALA A 225 -17.00 -13.06 14.17
N SER A 226 -17.93 -13.66 13.42
CA SER A 226 -19.35 -13.71 13.83
C SER A 226 -19.50 -14.54 15.11
N GLY A 227 -20.10 -13.98 16.16
CA GLY A 227 -20.29 -14.63 17.47
C GLY A 227 -21.12 -15.93 17.48
N ASN A 228 -21.59 -16.42 16.33
CA ASN A 228 -22.37 -17.64 16.17
C ASN A 228 -21.56 -18.88 15.71
N LYS A 229 -20.22 -18.85 15.76
CA LYS A 229 -19.42 -20.03 15.38
C LYS A 229 -19.12 -20.90 16.60
N THR A 230 -19.85 -22.02 16.69
CA THR A 230 -19.36 -23.23 17.36
C THR A 230 -17.96 -23.56 16.83
N SER A 231 -17.08 -23.94 17.74
CA SER A 231 -15.66 -24.22 17.56
C SER A 231 -15.35 -25.14 16.36
N HIS A 232 -14.30 -24.76 15.62
CA HIS A 232 -13.52 -25.58 14.67
C HIS A 232 -14.29 -26.24 13.51
N VAL A 233 -14.26 -25.57 12.35
CA VAL A 233 -14.12 -26.29 11.08
C VAL A 233 -12.70 -26.04 10.60
N GLU A 234 -11.85 -27.05 10.80
CA GLU A 234 -10.59 -27.19 10.11
C GLU A 234 -10.86 -27.08 8.60
N ARG A 235 -10.27 -26.06 7.94
CA ARG A 235 -10.45 -25.84 6.51
C ARG A 235 -9.72 -26.97 5.78
N LYS A 236 -10.41 -28.08 5.50
CA LYS A 236 -9.94 -29.07 4.54
C LYS A 236 -9.71 -28.34 3.21
N GLU A 237 -8.50 -28.49 2.65
CA GLU A 237 -8.15 -28.06 1.29
C GLU A 237 -9.27 -28.47 0.31
N THR A 238 -10.09 -27.52 -0.09
CA THR A 238 -10.93 -27.68 -1.27
C THR A 238 -10.01 -27.59 -2.48
N SER A 239 -9.82 -28.74 -3.13
CA SER A 239 -9.13 -28.87 -4.40
C SER A 239 -9.78 -27.98 -5.46
N GLN A 240 -9.27 -26.76 -5.63
CA GLN A 240 -9.43 -26.00 -6.86
C GLN A 240 -8.25 -26.32 -7.77
N VAL A 241 -8.59 -26.65 -9.01
CA VAL A 241 -7.72 -27.18 -10.05
C VAL A 241 -6.44 -26.35 -10.19
N LYS A 242 -5.32 -26.87 -9.68
CA LYS A 242 -3.98 -26.37 -9.97
C LYS A 242 -3.70 -26.61 -11.45
N ARG A 243 -3.75 -25.57 -12.29
CA ARG A 243 -3.00 -25.59 -13.55
C ARG A 243 -1.53 -25.56 -13.20
N LYS A 244 -0.93 -26.75 -13.12
CA LYS A 244 0.50 -26.95 -12.98
C LYS A 244 1.13 -26.57 -14.31
N ILE A 245 1.72 -25.37 -14.43
CA ILE A 245 2.63 -25.08 -15.53
C ILE A 245 3.90 -25.86 -15.22
N VAL A 246 4.00 -27.06 -15.78
CA VAL A 246 5.25 -27.82 -15.84
C VAL A 246 5.93 -27.37 -17.13
N PHE A 247 7.03 -26.63 -17.00
CA PHE A 247 7.92 -26.37 -18.13
C PHE A 247 8.74 -27.64 -18.36
N ASP A 248 8.35 -28.44 -19.36
CA ASP A 248 9.14 -29.55 -19.88
C ASP A 248 9.96 -29.04 -21.08
N PRO A 249 11.30 -28.88 -20.93
CA PRO A 249 12.15 -28.36 -22.00
C PRO A 249 12.24 -29.27 -23.23
N ALA A 250 11.69 -30.49 -23.19
CA ALA A 250 11.66 -31.41 -24.33
C ALA A 250 10.40 -31.29 -25.21
N GLN A 251 9.42 -30.47 -24.83
CA GLN A 251 8.14 -30.27 -25.54
C GLN A 251 8.02 -28.89 -26.22
N ALA A 252 9.14 -28.16 -26.36
CA ALA A 252 9.15 -26.88 -27.04
C ALA A 252 8.90 -27.06 -28.55
N ASP A 253 7.64 -26.90 -28.97
CA ASP A 253 7.26 -26.76 -30.38
C ASP A 253 7.47 -25.28 -30.81
N PRO A 254 8.49 -24.98 -31.64
CA PRO A 254 8.78 -23.62 -32.04
C PRO A 254 7.71 -22.99 -32.95
N GLU A 255 6.80 -23.77 -33.56
CA GLU A 255 5.75 -23.23 -34.44
C GLU A 255 4.54 -22.67 -33.65
N ALA A 256 4.26 -23.17 -32.45
CA ALA A 256 3.14 -22.70 -31.63
C ALA A 256 3.39 -21.29 -31.03
N ASN A 257 4.65 -20.93 -30.79
CA ASN A 257 5.03 -19.64 -30.23
C ASN A 257 5.03 -18.47 -31.23
N GLN A 258 5.00 -18.74 -32.54
CA GLN A 258 4.87 -17.67 -33.56
C GLN A 258 3.44 -17.19 -33.75
N ARG A 259 2.42 -17.96 -33.31
CA ARG A 259 1.00 -17.59 -33.48
C ARG A 259 0.43 -16.66 -32.41
N HIS A 260 1.17 -16.40 -31.32
CA HIS A 260 0.75 -15.47 -30.26
C HIS A 260 1.33 -14.06 -30.40
N GLN A 261 2.11 -13.76 -31.45
CA GLN A 261 2.65 -12.42 -31.71
C GLN A 261 1.90 -11.62 -32.79
N VAL A 262 0.76 -12.12 -33.30
CA VAL A 262 0.02 -11.43 -34.37
C VAL A 262 -1.47 -11.34 -34.06
N ALA A 263 -1.84 -10.51 -33.09
CA ALA A 263 -3.25 -10.10 -32.89
C ALA A 263 -3.38 -8.77 -32.14
N THR A 264 -2.67 -7.73 -32.57
CA THR A 264 -3.07 -6.34 -32.28
C THR A 264 -2.79 -5.47 -33.50
N ALA A 265 -3.72 -5.50 -34.45
CA ALA A 265 -3.95 -4.42 -35.40
C ALA A 265 -5.40 -4.50 -35.88
N SER A 266 -6.05 -3.34 -35.89
CA SER A 266 -7.26 -2.94 -36.64
C SER A 266 -8.48 -2.52 -35.79
N TRP A 267 -8.70 -1.20 -35.85
CA TRP A 267 -9.82 -0.33 -35.45
C TRP A 267 -9.83 0.19 -34.01
#